data_AF-A0A7W1RZE5-F1
#
_entry.id   AF-A0A7W1RZE5-F1
#
_cell.length_a   1.000
_cell.length_b   1.000
_cell.length_c   1.000
_cell.angle_alpha   90.00
_cell.angle_beta   90.00
_cell.angle_gamma   90.00
#
_symmetry.space_group_name_H-M   'P 1'
#
loop_
_entity.id
_entity.type
_entity.pdbx_description
1 polymer ?
#
loop_
_entity_poly.entity_id
_entity_poly.type
_entity_poly.pdbx_seq_one_letter_code
_entity_poly.pdbx_strand_id
1 'polypeptide(L)'
;MVAYGERARRHLGDTNAEGFAADEKTQDGVVRCLAIVGEAAWKMSKGVKAAHPEVPWPLIAGMRHKLVHDYGGGRLGDRVPRCGRARARAGPASAGDPGR
;
A
#
# COMPACT_ATOMS: atom_id res chain seq x y z
N MET A 1 -10.05 -6.37 -16.16
CA MET A 1 -9.43 -5.78 -14.95
C MET A 1 -10.16 -6.20 -13.69
N VAL A 2 -11.48 -5.98 -13.60
CA VAL A 2 -12.33 -6.35 -12.44
C VAL A 2 -12.08 -7.77 -11.93
N ALA A 3 -12.09 -8.77 -12.83
CA ALA A 3 -11.88 -10.17 -12.44
C ALA A 3 -10.56 -10.44 -11.70
N TYR A 4 -9.49 -9.69 -12.01
CA TYR A 4 -8.19 -9.82 -11.34
C TYR A 4 -8.14 -9.00 -10.04
N GLY A 5 -8.87 -7.89 -9.96
CA GLY A 5 -9.10 -7.20 -8.69
C GLY A 5 -9.83 -8.09 -7.69
N GLU A 6 -10.91 -8.75 -8.14
CA GLU A 6 -11.63 -9.73 -7.30
C GLU A 6 -10.78 -10.93 -6.93
N ARG A 7 -9.93 -11.41 -7.85
CA ARG A 7 -9.00 -12.50 -7.56
C ARG A 7 -7.97 -12.11 -6.49
N ALA A 8 -7.42 -10.90 -6.57
CA ALA A 8 -6.53 -10.37 -5.53
C ALA A 8 -7.23 -10.33 -4.17
N ARG A 9 -8.49 -9.85 -4.12
CA ARG A 9 -9.31 -9.87 -2.89
C ARG A 9 -9.50 -11.28 -2.34
N ARG A 10 -9.76 -12.27 -3.20
CA ARG A 10 -9.89 -13.66 -2.78
C ARG A 10 -8.59 -14.25 -2.22
N HIS A 11 -7.44 -13.84 -2.75
CA HIS A 11 -6.15 -14.25 -2.18
C HIS A 11 -5.96 -13.68 -0.77
N LEU A 12 -6.35 -12.43 -0.55
CA LEU A 12 -6.28 -11.81 0.78
C LEU A 12 -7.22 -12.50 1.78
N GLY A 13 -8.44 -12.85 1.38
CA GLY A 13 -9.43 -13.42 2.30
C GLY A 13 -9.62 -12.51 3.53
N ASP A 14 -9.57 -13.11 4.72
CA ASP A 14 -9.66 -12.42 6.02
C ASP A 14 -8.29 -12.25 6.70
N THR A 15 -7.18 -12.37 5.95
CA THR A 15 -5.84 -12.24 6.52
C THR A 15 -5.60 -10.82 7.06
N ASN A 16 -4.83 -10.73 8.14
CA ASN A 16 -4.35 -9.45 8.65
C ASN A 16 -2.95 -9.12 8.09
N ALA A 17 -2.40 -7.95 8.42
CA ALA A 17 -1.11 -7.52 7.86
C ALA A 17 0.04 -8.47 8.22
N GLU A 18 0.05 -9.04 9.42
CA GLU A 18 1.08 -9.98 9.87
C GLU A 18 0.97 -11.33 9.14
N GLY A 19 -0.25 -11.85 9.03
CA GLY A 19 -0.56 -13.09 8.30
C GLY A 19 -0.22 -12.97 6.82
N PHE A 20 -0.53 -11.83 6.20
CA PHE A 20 -0.14 -11.55 4.83
C PHE A 20 1.40 -11.49 4.67
N ALA A 21 2.09 -10.80 5.58
CA ALA A 21 3.55 -10.67 5.53
C ALA A 21 4.29 -12.00 5.74
N ALA A 22 3.65 -12.97 6.40
CA ALA A 22 4.20 -14.31 6.63
C ALA A 22 3.85 -15.33 5.53
N ASP A 23 2.89 -15.02 4.64
CA ASP A 23 2.44 -15.92 3.57
C ASP A 23 2.91 -15.44 2.20
N GLU A 24 4.09 -15.92 1.78
CA GLU A 24 4.69 -15.59 0.48
C GLU A 24 3.81 -16.00 -0.70
N LYS A 25 3.08 -17.13 -0.60
CA LYS A 25 2.21 -17.60 -1.68
C LYS A 25 1.04 -16.64 -1.90
N THR A 26 0.47 -16.12 -0.81
CA THR A 26 -0.60 -15.12 -0.90
C THR A 26 -0.06 -13.78 -1.43
N GLN A 27 1.14 -13.37 -1.01
CA GLN A 27 1.81 -12.19 -1.57
C GLN A 27 2.02 -12.33 -3.09
N ASP A 28 2.60 -13.43 -3.54
CA ASP A 28 2.83 -13.72 -4.96
C ASP A 28 1.52 -13.69 -5.76
N GLY A 29 0.46 -14.32 -5.24
CA GLY A 29 -0.86 -14.34 -5.88
C GLY A 29 -1.47 -12.95 -6.04
N VAL A 30 -1.40 -12.11 -5.00
CA VAL A 30 -1.88 -10.72 -5.03
C VAL A 30 -1.05 -9.88 -5.99
N VAL A 31 0.27 -9.94 -5.89
CA VAL A 31 1.21 -9.19 -6.75
C VAL A 31 0.99 -9.54 -8.22
N ARG A 32 0.85 -10.83 -8.54
CA ARG A 32 0.56 -11.29 -9.91
C ARG A 32 -0.73 -10.71 -10.45
N CYS A 33 -1.80 -10.68 -9.65
CA CYS A 33 -3.08 -10.10 -10.05
C CYS A 33 -2.95 -8.59 -10.32
N LEU A 34 -2.27 -7.85 -9.45
CA LEU A 34 -2.05 -6.41 -9.61
C LEU A 34 -1.18 -6.10 -10.84
N ALA A 35 -0.15 -6.90 -11.11
CA ALA A 35 0.68 -6.75 -12.30
C ALA A 35 -0.13 -6.91 -13.61
N ILE A 36 -1.07 -7.86 -13.64
CA ILE A 36 -1.98 -8.05 -14.80
C ILE A 36 -2.91 -6.84 -14.97
N VAL A 37 -3.43 -6.29 -13.87
CA VAL A 37 -4.26 -5.09 -13.91
C VAL A 37 -3.47 -3.90 -14.45
N GLY A 38 -2.24 -3.69 -13.98
CA GLY A 38 -1.36 -2.64 -14.46
C GLY A 38 -1.02 -2.79 -15.95
N GLU A 39 -0.72 -4.01 -16.39
CA GLU A 39 -0.45 -4.32 -17.80
C GLU A 39 -1.67 -4.04 -18.69
N ALA A 40 -2.86 -4.44 -18.25
CA ALA A 40 -4.09 -4.14 -18.97
C ALA A 40 -4.33 -2.62 -19.07
N ALA A 41 -4.01 -1.85 -18.02
CA ALA A 41 -4.20 -0.41 -18.00
C ALA A 41 -3.20 0.30 -18.92
N TRP A 42 -1.98 -0.19 -18.95
CA TRP A 42 -0.96 0.26 -19.89
C TRP A 42 -1.41 0.05 -21.35
N LYS A 43 -1.99 -1.12 -21.65
CA LYS A 43 -2.47 -1.50 -22.99
C LYS A 43 -3.75 -0.80 -23.47
N MET A 44 -4.50 -0.12 -22.59
CA MET A 44 -5.69 0.63 -23.01
C MET A 44 -5.32 1.72 -24.03
N SER A 45 -6.19 1.92 -25.03
CA SER A 45 -5.99 2.93 -26.07
C SER A 45 -6.02 4.34 -25.48
N LYS A 46 -5.39 5.30 -26.18
CA LYS A 46 -5.44 6.71 -25.77
C LYS A 46 -6.87 7.25 -25.73
N GLY A 47 -7.74 6.82 -26.65
CA GLY A 47 -9.14 7.22 -26.68
C GLY A 47 -9.90 6.76 -25.44
N VAL A 48 -9.74 5.50 -25.02
CA VAL A 48 -10.36 5.00 -23.77
C VAL A 48 -9.83 5.75 -22.55
N LYS A 49 -8.51 5.98 -22.49
CA LYS A 49 -7.89 6.72 -21.38
C LYS A 49 -8.39 8.17 -21.29
N ALA A 50 -8.57 8.83 -22.44
CA ALA A 50 -9.06 10.20 -22.52
C ALA A 50 -10.57 10.30 -22.22
N ALA A 51 -11.36 9.28 -22.56
CA ALA A 51 -12.78 9.22 -22.25
C ALA A 51 -13.07 8.98 -20.76
N HIS A 52 -12.08 8.47 -20.01
CA HIS A 52 -12.20 8.16 -18.59
C HIS A 52 -11.07 8.81 -17.77
N PRO A 53 -10.97 10.15 -17.72
CA PRO A 53 -9.91 10.84 -17.00
C PRO A 53 -9.99 10.68 -15.47
N GLU A 54 -11.15 10.30 -14.94
CA GLU A 54 -11.37 9.96 -13.53
C GLU A 54 -10.59 8.72 -13.08
N VAL A 55 -10.24 7.84 -14.01
CA VAL A 55 -9.43 6.66 -13.73
C VAL A 55 -7.95 7.06 -13.77
N PRO A 56 -7.16 6.80 -12.71
CA PRO A 56 -5.75 7.18 -12.66
C PRO A 56 -4.87 6.22 -13.48
N TRP A 57 -5.06 6.18 -14.80
CA TRP A 57 -4.36 5.27 -15.72
C TRP A 57 -2.84 5.22 -15.56
N PRO A 58 -2.12 6.37 -15.42
CA PRO A 58 -0.67 6.34 -15.27
C PRO A 58 -0.24 5.65 -13.97
N LEU A 59 -1.00 5.84 -12.89
CA LEU A 59 -0.72 5.22 -11.60
C LEU A 59 -0.94 3.71 -11.67
N ILE A 60 -2.08 3.28 -12.24
CA ILE A 60 -2.42 1.86 -12.39
C ILE A 60 -1.39 1.15 -13.27
N ALA A 61 -1.03 1.73 -14.42
CA ALA A 61 0.01 1.20 -15.30
C ALA A 61 1.39 1.17 -14.63
N GLY A 62 1.71 2.16 -13.80
CA GLY A 62 2.97 2.25 -13.05
C GLY A 62 3.12 1.19 -11.94
N MET A 63 2.02 0.59 -11.46
CA MET A 63 2.07 -0.40 -10.37
C MET A 63 2.93 -1.63 -10.73
N ARG A 64 2.95 -2.04 -12.01
CA ARG A 64 3.78 -3.16 -12.47
C ARG A 64 5.27 -2.96 -12.14
N HIS A 65 5.79 -1.73 -12.29
CA HIS A 65 7.20 -1.46 -12.00
C HIS A 65 7.48 -1.44 -10.51
N LYS A 66 6.62 -0.81 -9.70
CA LYS A 66 6.82 -0.74 -8.25
C LYS A 66 6.79 -2.12 -7.60
N LEU A 67 5.84 -2.96 -8.00
CA LEU A 67 5.69 -4.31 -7.43
C LEU A 67 6.83 -5.26 -7.79
N VAL A 68 7.54 -5.03 -8.89
CA VAL A 68 8.69 -5.86 -9.31
C VAL A 68 9.99 -5.37 -8.68
N HIS A 69 10.14 -4.06 -8.43
CA HIS A 69 11.38 -3.50 -7.87
C HIS A 69 11.41 -3.48 -6.33
N ASP A 70 10.28 -3.22 -5.64
CA ASP A 70 10.24 -3.22 -4.16
C ASP A 70 10.14 -4.63 -3.55
N TYR A 71 9.93 -5.68 -4.35
CA TYR A 71 9.87 -7.06 -3.85
C TYR A 71 11.24 -7.62 -3.43
N GLY A 72 12.33 -6.97 -3.87
CA GLY A 72 13.70 -7.39 -3.53
C GLY A 72 14.23 -6.88 -2.19
N GLY A 73 13.48 -6.04 -1.47
CA GLY A 73 14.02 -5.37 -0.29
C GLY A 73 12.96 -4.76 0.62
N GLY A 74 12.35 -5.61 1.46
CA GLY A 74 11.54 -5.16 2.60
C GLY A 74 10.22 -5.91 2.68
N ARG A 75 10.01 -6.61 3.81
CA ARG A 75 8.71 -7.15 4.20
C ARG A 75 7.64 -6.10 3.94
N LEU A 76 6.56 -6.48 3.25
CA LEU A 76 5.41 -5.62 3.02
C LEU A 76 4.71 -5.14 4.33
N GLY A 77 5.17 -5.58 5.51
CA GLY A 77 4.72 -5.17 6.83
C GLY A 77 5.40 -3.93 7.44
N ASP A 78 6.52 -3.45 6.89
CA ASP A 78 7.36 -2.45 7.58
C ASP A 78 6.93 -0.98 7.35
N ARG A 79 5.85 -0.73 6.61
CA ARG A 79 5.32 0.63 6.37
C ARG A 79 3.86 0.82 6.81
N VAL A 80 3.48 0.25 7.95
CA VAL A 80 2.28 0.72 8.67
C VAL A 80 2.65 2.03 9.39
N PRO A 81 2.02 3.18 9.06
CA PRO A 81 2.16 4.37 9.89
C PRO A 81 1.58 4.02 11.26
N ARG A 82 2.41 4.04 12.30
CA ARG A 82 1.95 3.90 13.67
C ARG A 82 1.00 5.08 13.95
N CYS A 83 -0.30 4.83 13.84
CA CYS A 83 -1.32 5.77 14.24
C CYS A 83 -1.23 5.98 15.76
N GLY A 84 -0.86 7.20 16.16
CA GLY A 84 -1.17 7.77 17.47
C GLY A 84 -0.61 7.10 18.73
N ARG A 85 0.63 7.47 19.11
CA ARG A 85 0.86 7.80 20.53
C ARG A 85 0.92 9.31 20.63
N ALA A 86 -0.17 9.88 21.17
CA ALA A 86 -0.22 11.27 21.58
C ALA A 86 1.01 11.58 22.45
N ARG A 87 1.82 12.55 22.02
CA ARG A 87 2.83 13.15 22.89
C ARG A 87 2.07 13.86 24.01
N ALA A 88 2.15 13.32 25.21
CA ALA A 88 1.79 14.07 26.40
C ALA A 88 2.65 15.34 26.43
N ARG A 89 2.00 16.50 26.33
CA ARG A 89 2.63 17.79 26.56
C ARG A 89 3.02 17.85 28.03
N ALA A 90 4.32 17.84 28.32
CA ALA A 90 4.81 18.29 29.61
C ALA A 90 4.62 19.82 29.65
N GLY A 91 3.77 20.29 30.58
CA GLY A 91 3.61 21.70 30.88
C GLY A 91 4.85 22.29 31.56
N PRO A 92 4.98 23.63 31.61
CA PRO A 92 6.14 24.27 32.19
C PRO A 92 6.15 24.06 33.71
N ALA A 93 7.27 23.55 34.22
CA ALA A 93 7.54 23.48 35.65
C ALA A 93 7.76 24.92 36.18
N SER A 94 6.83 25.38 37.01
CA SER A 94 7.06 26.48 37.97
C SER A 94 7.23 25.89 39.37
N ALA A 95 7.94 26.64 40.22
CA ALA A 95 8.35 26.38 41.61
C ALA A 95 9.66 25.57 41.75
N GLY A 96 10.68 26.03 42.48
CA GLY A 96 10.77 27.20 43.34
C GLY A 96 12.20 27.46 43.79
N ASP A 97 12.41 28.70 44.22
CA ASP A 97 13.55 29.22 44.94
C ASP A 97 13.68 28.57 46.34
N PRO A 98 14.88 28.16 46.76
CA PRO A 98 15.26 28.32 48.15
C PRO A 98 16.60 29.07 48.24
N GLY A 99 16.51 30.31 48.73
CA GLY A 99 17.66 31.20 48.87
C GLY A 99 18.79 30.66 49.73
N ARG A 100 19.99 31.15 49.40
CA ARG A 100 20.99 31.65 50.36
C ARG A 100 21.98 32.58 49.66
#